data_AF-A0A2N0P1R9-F1
#
_entry.id   AF-A0A2N0P1R9-F1
#
_cell.length_a   1.000
_cell.length_b   1.000
_cell.length_c   1.000
_cell.angle_alpha   90.00
_cell.angle_beta   90.00
_cell.angle_gamma   90.00
#
_symmetry.space_group_name_H-M   'P 1'
#
loop_
_entity.id
_entity.type
_entity.pdbx_description
1 polymer ?
#
loop_
_entity_poly.entity_id
_entity_poly.type
_entity_poly.pdbx_seq_one_letter_code
_entity_poly.pdbx_strand_id
1 'polypeptide(L)'
;MMENFLLDLSQDIGQLLTTGDGHDLIIQAGEGQNMKEFFAHSLILSARSTYFKTALSKEWAKKENGIIIFKKPNISPEIIELILKYFYTGLVNFDKQNGAQMLKLLMASDELNLHKLSDFIQTYLIDNQAEYLKNDPVGALQIVFRYEGCEDLRKFCLDAICKNPKTLFESPKFTSLEKDLIILFLKNNELEMEEIEIWEFVLKWALERMSTQHNVDDLSQWTSSNFEELEKILHDLIPHIRWFQIPAKVFWRKVNQFEPIFPKQLYKDIMGYHIDPDTPPINTILPLRRSLSNIDSVLIERDHLSIIASWIDKKEKSFYNIKSTPYLFKLLYRASRDGFEAAKFHELCDNKGSTIMISKLKENGLLIGGYNPLSWHPYNSHVNNDGSWQSTSDSFLFSFAKKEEINSASLTRVKDDDNYQIYAVSYNLNYGPAFGIGWDLIIEHNNIIKTYGNGIYSGVYNIIKYEIDYILEDYEVYQFSATILFLSLIFENKWRKTCYGHNLIIQAGEGQKKDLIILFLKSNELEMEEIDIWESILKWALERMSTQHDNVDNLSRWTSKIHLSIIASWVGKMEKSFYNNKSLYRGFEAAIFHELCDNKGSTIIISKSKENGRL
;
A
#
# COMPACT_ATOMS: atom_id res chain seq x y z
N MET A 1 50.86 -25.31 41.68
CA MET A 1 50.86 -25.32 40.21
C MET A 1 49.78 -26.31 39.79
N MET A 2 48.82 -25.90 38.97
CA MET A 2 47.76 -26.77 38.47
C MET A 2 47.99 -26.94 36.97
N GLU A 3 48.34 -28.15 36.54
CA GLU A 3 48.47 -28.49 35.12
C GLU A 3 47.09 -28.88 34.59
N ASN A 4 46.76 -28.40 33.38
CA ASN A 4 45.45 -28.59 32.76
C ASN A 4 45.51 -29.78 31.78
N PHE A 5 44.95 -30.92 32.19
CA PHE A 5 44.89 -32.15 31.39
C PHE A 5 43.50 -32.39 30.73
N LEU A 6 42.68 -31.34 30.59
CA LEU A 6 41.33 -31.47 30.04
C LEU A 6 41.31 -31.97 28.59
N LEU A 7 42.33 -31.64 27.81
CA LEU A 7 42.44 -32.07 26.41
C LEU A 7 42.70 -33.58 26.32
N ASP A 8 43.64 -34.10 27.13
CA ASP A 8 43.96 -35.53 27.19
C ASP A 8 42.74 -36.32 27.68
N LEU A 9 42.09 -35.88 28.77
CA LEU A 9 40.85 -36.48 29.26
C LEU A 9 39.76 -36.53 28.18
N SER A 10 39.59 -35.45 27.41
CA SER A 10 38.64 -35.39 26.31
C SER A 10 39.00 -36.36 25.17
N GLN A 11 40.28 -36.54 24.88
CA GLN A 11 40.74 -37.48 23.86
C GLN A 11 40.52 -38.93 24.33
N ASP A 12 40.87 -39.24 25.57
CA ASP A 12 40.68 -40.57 26.18
C ASP A 12 39.20 -40.97 26.17
N ILE A 13 38.30 -40.07 26.58
CA ILE A 13 36.85 -40.31 26.49
C ILE A 13 36.44 -40.45 25.02
N GLY A 14 36.92 -39.58 24.12
CA GLY A 14 36.64 -39.65 22.68
C GLY A 14 37.03 -40.98 22.02
N GLN A 15 38.09 -41.65 22.49
CA GLN A 15 38.49 -42.96 21.98
C GLN A 15 37.43 -44.03 22.24
N LEU A 16 36.71 -43.96 23.36
CA LEU A 16 35.63 -44.91 23.68
C LEU A 16 34.49 -44.88 22.63
N LEU A 17 34.20 -43.72 22.06
CA LEU A 17 33.22 -43.61 20.95
C LEU A 17 33.72 -44.30 19.68
N THR A 18 35.04 -44.33 19.46
CA THR A 18 35.64 -44.91 18.26
C THR A 18 35.79 -46.43 18.37
N THR A 19 36.19 -46.93 19.54
CA THR A 19 36.36 -48.38 19.76
C THR A 19 35.04 -49.08 20.06
N GLY A 20 34.10 -48.39 20.72
CA GLY A 20 32.84 -48.98 21.20
C GLY A 20 33.03 -49.91 22.41
N ASP A 21 34.20 -49.87 23.05
CA ASP A 21 34.54 -50.74 24.18
C ASP A 21 33.67 -50.41 25.40
N GLY A 22 32.96 -51.42 25.91
CA GLY A 22 32.11 -51.26 27.09
C GLY A 22 30.79 -50.50 26.84
N HIS A 23 30.38 -50.37 25.57
CA HIS A 23 29.10 -49.75 25.23
C HIS A 23 27.91 -50.48 25.90
N ASP A 24 26.93 -49.70 26.33
CA ASP A 24 25.68 -50.18 26.92
C ASP A 24 24.44 -49.59 26.20
N LEU A 25 24.68 -48.83 25.14
CA LEU A 25 23.68 -48.14 24.34
C LEU A 25 24.01 -48.29 22.85
N ILE A 26 23.00 -48.61 22.03
CA ILE A 26 23.04 -48.53 20.57
C ILE A 26 22.04 -47.46 20.12
N ILE A 27 22.54 -46.47 19.38
CA ILE A 27 21.70 -45.47 18.72
C ILE A 27 21.51 -45.88 17.27
N GLN A 28 20.26 -46.06 16.85
CA GLN A 28 19.89 -46.32 15.46
C GLN A 28 19.42 -45.02 14.81
N ALA A 29 20.22 -44.47 13.90
CA ALA A 29 19.95 -43.20 13.23
C ALA A 29 19.65 -43.40 11.74
N GLY A 30 18.75 -42.59 11.18
CA GLY A 30 18.30 -42.72 9.80
C GLY A 30 17.28 -43.85 9.58
N GLU A 31 16.78 -43.95 8.35
CA GLU A 31 15.73 -44.91 7.98
C GLU A 31 16.10 -45.70 6.71
N GLY A 32 15.57 -46.91 6.60
CA GLY A 32 15.77 -47.79 5.44
C GLY A 32 17.23 -48.15 5.21
N GLN A 33 17.70 -48.01 3.97
CA GLN A 33 19.09 -48.33 3.59
C GLN A 33 20.13 -47.33 4.13
N ASN A 34 19.69 -46.15 4.60
CA ASN A 34 20.57 -45.13 5.17
C ASN A 34 20.64 -45.20 6.70
N MET A 35 20.08 -46.24 7.31
CA MET A 35 20.14 -46.45 8.75
C MET A 35 21.55 -46.89 9.16
N LYS A 36 22.09 -46.29 10.22
CA LYS A 36 23.38 -46.65 10.81
C LYS A 36 23.25 -46.81 12.32
N GLU A 37 23.97 -47.79 12.85
CA GLU A 37 24.07 -48.03 14.29
C GLU A 37 25.33 -47.38 14.87
N PHE A 38 25.19 -46.80 16.05
CA PHE A 38 26.27 -46.17 16.80
C PHE A 38 26.35 -46.79 18.20
N PHE A 39 27.52 -47.33 18.54
CA PHE A 39 27.80 -47.91 19.85
C PHE A 39 28.25 -46.80 20.81
N ALA A 40 27.49 -46.58 21.88
CA ALA A 40 27.67 -45.45 22.79
C ALA A 40 27.49 -45.84 24.26
N HIS A 41 27.75 -44.88 25.15
CA HIS A 41 27.72 -45.04 26.59
C HIS A 41 26.63 -44.16 27.21
N SER A 42 25.63 -44.80 27.80
CA SER A 42 24.45 -44.13 28.37
C SER A 42 24.84 -43.12 29.45
N LEU A 43 25.86 -43.43 30.26
CA LEU A 43 26.36 -42.56 31.34
C LEU A 43 26.98 -41.26 30.83
N ILE A 44 27.75 -41.32 29.73
CA ILE A 44 28.38 -40.13 29.15
C ILE A 44 27.31 -39.17 28.63
N LEU A 45 26.35 -39.69 27.86
CA LEU A 45 25.25 -38.89 27.31
C LEU A 45 24.37 -38.31 28.44
N SER A 46 24.04 -39.12 29.45
CA SER A 46 23.23 -38.70 30.61
C SER A 46 23.92 -37.66 31.49
N ALA A 47 25.24 -37.69 31.61
CA ALA A 47 26.00 -36.68 32.36
C ALA A 47 26.00 -35.32 31.63
N ARG A 48 25.87 -35.34 30.31
CA ARG A 48 26.02 -34.17 29.43
C ARG A 48 24.70 -33.56 28.98
N SER A 49 23.61 -34.30 29.06
CA SER A 49 22.28 -33.88 28.61
C SER A 49 21.18 -34.39 29.54
N THR A 50 20.34 -33.46 30.01
CA THR A 50 19.15 -33.76 30.80
C THR A 50 18.13 -34.57 29.99
N TYR A 51 18.04 -34.34 28.68
CA TYR A 51 17.22 -35.13 27.78
C TYR A 51 17.64 -36.60 27.81
N PHE A 52 18.93 -36.89 27.58
CA PHE A 52 19.41 -38.28 27.61
C PHE A 52 19.37 -38.88 29.01
N LYS A 53 19.59 -38.11 30.06
CA LYS A 53 19.42 -38.57 31.45
C LYS A 53 18.01 -39.10 31.70
N THR A 54 16.99 -38.42 31.17
CA THR A 54 15.59 -38.84 31.28
C THR A 54 15.28 -39.99 30.31
N ALA A 55 15.63 -39.83 29.02
CA ALA A 55 15.30 -40.78 27.96
C ALA A 55 15.97 -42.15 28.13
N LEU A 56 17.16 -42.19 28.75
CA LEU A 56 17.92 -43.41 29.01
C LEU A 56 17.70 -43.96 30.43
N SER A 57 16.81 -43.35 31.21
CA SER A 57 16.47 -43.83 32.55
C SER A 57 15.79 -45.22 32.50
N LYS A 58 15.85 -45.95 33.62
CA LYS A 58 15.26 -47.29 33.73
C LYS A 58 13.75 -47.33 33.45
N GLU A 59 13.07 -46.21 33.63
CA GLU A 59 11.62 -46.07 33.44
C GLU A 59 11.22 -45.97 31.95
N TRP A 60 12.12 -45.46 31.10
CA TRP A 60 11.83 -45.15 29.70
C TRP A 60 12.61 -46.00 28.71
N ALA A 61 13.84 -46.40 29.06
CA ALA A 61 14.75 -47.10 28.17
C ALA A 61 14.36 -48.57 27.99
N LYS A 62 14.12 -48.99 26.74
CA LYS A 62 13.99 -50.41 26.40
C LYS A 62 15.38 -51.05 26.29
N LYS A 63 15.51 -52.23 26.89
CA LYS A 63 16.73 -53.04 26.81
C LYS A 63 16.49 -54.31 26.01
N GLU A 64 17.38 -54.59 25.07
CA GLU A 64 17.45 -55.84 24.33
C GLU A 64 18.79 -56.49 24.67
N ASN A 65 18.76 -57.71 25.22
CA ASN A 65 19.96 -58.43 25.70
C ASN A 65 20.87 -57.62 26.65
N GLY A 66 20.27 -56.74 27.47
CA GLY A 66 20.99 -55.89 28.43
C GLY A 66 21.48 -54.55 27.87
N ILE A 67 21.43 -54.36 26.56
CA ILE A 67 21.83 -53.13 25.84
C ILE A 67 20.61 -52.24 25.61
N ILE A 68 20.75 -50.94 25.80
CA ILE A 68 19.68 -49.97 25.52
C ILE A 68 19.64 -49.72 24.00
N ILE A 69 18.45 -49.81 23.39
CA ILE A 69 18.27 -49.44 21.98
C ILE A 69 17.52 -48.12 21.89
N PHE A 70 18.16 -47.11 21.28
CA PHE A 70 17.60 -45.76 21.13
C PHE A 70 17.45 -45.40 19.66
N LYS A 71 16.21 -45.24 19.19
CA LYS A 71 15.91 -45.05 17.77
C LYS A 71 15.63 -43.58 17.44
N LYS A 72 16.30 -43.06 16.41
CA LYS A 72 16.16 -41.71 15.86
C LYS A 72 16.13 -41.76 14.33
N PRO A 73 15.07 -42.32 13.72
CA PRO A 73 15.00 -42.51 12.27
C PRO A 73 14.98 -41.18 11.49
N ASN A 74 14.54 -40.10 12.13
CA ASN A 74 14.41 -38.77 11.55
C ASN A 74 15.72 -37.95 11.55
N ILE A 75 16.76 -38.41 12.26
CA ILE A 75 18.08 -37.74 12.30
C ILE A 75 19.07 -38.55 11.46
N SER A 76 19.78 -37.90 10.53
CA SER A 76 20.73 -38.60 9.68
C SER A 76 21.95 -39.10 10.47
N PRO A 77 22.59 -40.21 10.03
CA PRO A 77 23.80 -40.72 10.67
C PRO A 77 24.91 -39.68 10.82
N GLU A 78 25.11 -38.82 9.82
CA GLU A 78 26.15 -37.79 9.84
C GLU A 78 25.91 -36.77 10.97
N ILE A 79 24.65 -36.41 11.21
CA ILE A 79 24.27 -35.48 12.28
C ILE A 79 24.43 -36.12 13.66
N ILE A 80 24.03 -37.39 13.82
CA ILE A 80 24.28 -38.13 15.07
C ILE A 80 25.77 -38.25 15.35
N GLU A 81 26.61 -38.48 14.34
CA GLU A 81 28.06 -38.53 14.52
C GLU A 81 28.62 -37.21 15.06
N LEU A 82 28.16 -36.06 14.55
CA LEU A 82 28.54 -34.74 15.06
C LEU A 82 28.10 -34.53 16.51
N ILE A 83 26.87 -34.92 16.84
CA ILE A 83 26.32 -34.83 18.20
C ILE A 83 27.06 -35.74 19.18
N LEU A 84 27.43 -36.95 18.77
CA LEU A 84 28.22 -37.85 19.60
C LEU A 84 29.64 -37.32 19.80
N LYS A 85 30.30 -36.78 18.77
CA LYS A 85 31.60 -36.11 18.95
C LYS A 85 31.50 -34.95 19.95
N TYR A 86 30.45 -34.14 19.87
CA TYR A 86 30.16 -33.10 20.86
C TYR A 86 30.03 -33.67 22.28
N PHE A 87 29.28 -34.76 22.46
CA PHE A 87 29.07 -35.35 23.79
C PHE A 87 30.35 -35.89 24.43
N TYR A 88 31.21 -36.54 23.64
CA TYR A 88 32.40 -37.21 24.14
C TYR A 88 33.59 -36.26 24.28
N THR A 89 33.73 -35.31 23.36
CA THR A 89 34.93 -34.46 23.26
C THR A 89 34.68 -32.99 23.55
N GLY A 90 33.42 -32.55 23.59
CA GLY A 90 33.08 -31.13 23.64
C GLY A 90 33.42 -30.37 22.35
N LEU A 91 33.86 -31.05 21.29
CA LEU A 91 34.24 -30.45 20.02
C LEU A 91 33.21 -30.76 18.92
N VAL A 92 32.97 -29.78 18.05
CA VAL A 92 32.24 -29.96 16.80
C VAL A 92 33.03 -29.28 15.69
N ASN A 93 33.31 -30.03 14.62
CA ASN A 93 34.04 -29.49 13.46
C ASN A 93 33.06 -28.94 12.43
N PHE A 94 32.98 -27.62 12.34
CA PHE A 94 32.08 -26.89 11.45
C PHE A 94 32.71 -26.51 10.10
N ASP A 95 34.04 -26.52 9.99
CA ASP A 95 34.77 -26.08 8.78
C ASP A 95 34.45 -26.93 7.54
N LYS A 96 33.91 -28.13 7.75
CA LYS A 96 33.49 -29.06 6.69
C LYS A 96 31.99 -29.09 6.44
N GLN A 97 31.20 -28.32 7.20
CA GLN A 97 29.74 -28.35 7.14
C GLN A 97 29.21 -27.18 6.32
N ASN A 98 28.31 -27.47 5.38
CA ASN A 98 27.58 -26.41 4.68
C ASN A 98 26.36 -25.93 5.50
N GLY A 99 25.80 -24.78 5.14
CA GLY A 99 24.64 -24.22 5.85
C GLY A 99 23.42 -25.16 5.96
N ALA A 100 23.20 -26.05 4.99
CA ALA A 100 22.11 -27.04 5.04
C ALA A 100 22.35 -28.11 6.12
N GLN A 101 23.58 -28.61 6.25
CA GLN A 101 23.96 -29.53 7.34
C GLN A 101 23.86 -28.84 8.70
N MET A 102 24.24 -27.57 8.79
CA MET A 102 24.12 -26.78 10.01
C MET A 102 22.68 -26.60 10.46
N LEU A 103 21.75 -26.33 9.53
CA LEU A 103 20.32 -26.29 9.85
C LEU A 103 19.79 -27.64 10.33
N LYS A 104 20.20 -28.76 9.71
CA LYS A 104 19.84 -30.11 10.19
C LYS A 104 20.39 -30.40 11.58
N LEU A 105 21.62 -29.96 11.86
CA LEU A 105 22.22 -30.09 13.18
C LEU A 105 21.48 -29.24 14.22
N LEU A 106 21.03 -28.04 13.85
CA LEU A 106 20.19 -27.18 14.70
C LEU A 106 18.86 -27.87 15.05
N MET A 107 18.18 -28.45 14.04
CA MET A 107 16.93 -29.20 14.22
C MET A 107 17.11 -30.38 15.18
N ALA A 108 18.17 -31.17 14.99
CA ALA A 108 18.49 -32.30 15.88
C ALA A 108 18.88 -31.83 17.29
N SER A 109 19.57 -30.70 17.41
CA SER A 109 19.97 -30.12 18.70
C SER A 109 18.76 -29.67 19.49
N ASP A 110 17.77 -29.05 18.84
CA ASP A 110 16.50 -28.68 19.46
C ASP A 110 15.72 -29.91 19.95
N GLU A 111 15.54 -30.93 19.10
CA GLU A 111 14.82 -32.16 19.46
C GLU A 111 15.45 -32.90 20.66
N LEU A 112 16.78 -32.87 20.76
CA LEU A 112 17.55 -33.48 21.84
C LEU A 112 17.79 -32.52 23.03
N ASN A 113 17.15 -31.34 23.01
CA ASN A 113 17.20 -30.31 24.04
C ASN A 113 18.64 -29.85 24.37
N LEU A 114 19.47 -29.63 23.34
CA LEU A 114 20.89 -29.26 23.41
C LEU A 114 21.11 -27.75 23.26
N HIS A 115 20.48 -26.93 24.12
CA HIS A 115 20.45 -25.47 24.00
C HIS A 115 21.82 -24.83 23.73
N LYS A 116 22.87 -25.20 24.48
CA LYS A 116 24.23 -24.65 24.29
C LYS A 116 24.80 -24.90 22.89
N LEU A 117 24.49 -26.06 22.31
CA LEU A 117 24.91 -26.40 20.96
C LEU A 117 24.08 -25.60 19.95
N SER A 118 22.77 -25.47 20.16
CA SER A 118 21.89 -24.64 19.34
C SER A 118 22.33 -23.17 19.29
N ASP A 119 22.66 -22.55 20.42
CA ASP A 119 23.13 -21.16 20.49
C ASP A 119 24.40 -20.94 19.66
N PHE A 120 25.35 -21.89 19.75
CA PHE A 120 26.59 -21.84 18.99
C PHE A 120 26.33 -22.02 17.48
N ILE A 121 25.45 -22.96 17.10
CA ILE A 121 25.09 -23.19 15.70
C ILE A 121 24.43 -21.95 15.09
N GLN A 122 23.55 -21.28 15.81
CA GLN A 122 22.93 -20.03 15.37
C GLN A 122 23.98 -18.95 15.09
N THR A 123 24.90 -18.75 16.04
CA THR A 123 26.01 -17.80 15.89
C THR A 123 26.85 -18.13 14.67
N TYR A 124 27.25 -19.40 14.50
CA TYR A 124 28.03 -19.84 13.35
C TYR A 124 27.30 -19.61 12.01
N LEU A 125 26.00 -19.94 11.96
CA LEU A 125 25.17 -19.74 10.77
C LEU A 125 25.11 -18.25 10.36
N ILE A 126 24.94 -17.36 11.33
CA ILE A 126 24.88 -15.90 11.09
C ILE A 126 26.24 -15.36 10.69
N ASP A 127 27.31 -15.72 11.40
CA ASP A 127 28.63 -15.11 11.21
C ASP A 127 29.40 -15.67 10.01
N ASN A 128 29.22 -16.97 9.71
CA ASN A 128 30.05 -17.69 8.75
C ASN A 128 29.27 -18.24 7.54
N GLN A 129 27.94 -18.34 7.64
CA GLN A 129 27.07 -18.86 6.57
C GLN A 129 25.96 -17.88 6.19
N ALA A 130 26.17 -16.57 6.44
CA ALA A 130 25.23 -15.51 6.09
C ALA A 130 24.79 -15.56 4.62
N GLU A 131 25.72 -15.83 3.70
CA GLU A 131 25.43 -15.90 2.26
C GLU A 131 24.48 -17.05 1.92
N TYR A 132 24.68 -18.23 2.52
CA TYR A 132 23.76 -19.36 2.38
C TYR A 132 22.36 -19.00 2.86
N LEU A 133 22.25 -18.37 4.04
CA LEU A 133 20.96 -17.92 4.58
C LEU A 133 20.29 -16.85 3.70
N LYS A 134 21.07 -15.96 3.09
CA LYS A 134 20.56 -14.93 2.17
C LYS A 134 20.13 -15.48 0.81
N ASN A 135 20.66 -16.63 0.39
CA ASN A 135 20.29 -17.27 -0.87
C ASN A 135 18.91 -17.96 -0.81
N ASP A 136 18.52 -18.50 0.35
CA ASP A 136 17.18 -19.06 0.58
C ASP A 136 16.65 -18.71 1.99
N PRO A 137 16.39 -17.41 2.25
CA PRO A 137 15.97 -16.96 3.57
C PRO A 137 14.59 -17.49 3.94
N VAL A 138 13.76 -17.81 2.94
CA VAL A 138 12.44 -18.42 3.11
C VAL A 138 12.56 -19.83 3.67
N GLY A 139 13.38 -20.69 3.05
CA GLY A 139 13.60 -22.06 3.52
C GLY A 139 14.22 -22.08 4.92
N ALA A 140 15.20 -21.21 5.18
CA ALA A 140 15.78 -21.05 6.51
C ALA A 140 14.73 -20.61 7.53
N LEU A 141 13.93 -19.57 7.23
CA LEU A 141 12.90 -19.06 8.14
C LEU A 141 11.84 -20.12 8.47
N GLN A 142 11.36 -20.87 7.48
CA GLN A 142 10.38 -21.95 7.68
C GLN A 142 10.86 -23.00 8.68
N ILE A 143 12.16 -23.30 8.68
CA ILE A 143 12.79 -24.21 9.64
C ILE A 143 12.82 -23.56 11.02
N VAL A 144 13.44 -22.38 11.14
CA VAL A 144 13.69 -21.74 12.45
C VAL A 144 12.45 -21.18 13.13
N PHE A 145 11.37 -20.95 12.39
CA PHE A 145 10.10 -20.50 12.94
C PHE A 145 9.47 -21.54 13.87
N ARG A 146 9.72 -22.82 13.62
CA ARG A 146 9.20 -23.93 14.44
C ARG A 146 9.94 -24.10 15.77
N TYR A 147 11.09 -23.42 15.95
CA TYR A 147 11.98 -23.59 17.08
C TYR A 147 12.05 -22.31 17.91
N GLU A 148 11.45 -22.32 19.10
CA GLU A 148 11.35 -21.13 19.97
C GLU A 148 12.71 -20.54 20.34
N GLY A 149 13.73 -21.38 20.56
CA GLY A 149 15.08 -20.94 20.95
C GLY A 149 15.90 -20.29 19.83
N CYS A 150 15.34 -20.10 18.62
CA CYS A 150 16.05 -19.61 17.45
C CYS A 150 15.82 -18.12 17.14
N GLU A 151 15.73 -17.25 18.16
CA GLU A 151 15.33 -15.85 17.99
C GLU A 151 16.26 -15.04 17.09
N ASP A 152 17.58 -15.13 17.31
CA ASP A 152 18.57 -14.34 16.56
C ASP A 152 18.59 -14.72 15.08
N LEU A 153 18.56 -16.03 14.80
CA LEU A 153 18.55 -16.54 13.43
C LEU A 153 17.21 -16.23 12.73
N ARG A 154 16.09 -16.31 13.45
CA ARG A 154 14.77 -15.92 12.94
C ARG A 154 14.74 -14.44 12.59
N LYS A 155 15.28 -13.58 13.46
CA LYS A 155 15.39 -12.14 13.22
C LYS A 155 16.27 -11.86 12.01
N PHE A 156 17.43 -12.52 11.90
CA PHE A 156 18.32 -12.37 10.74
C PHE A 156 17.61 -12.71 9.41
N CYS A 157 16.90 -13.83 9.35
CA CYS A 157 16.13 -14.22 8.17
C CYS A 157 14.97 -13.25 7.88
N LEU A 158 14.25 -12.83 8.92
CA LEU A 158 13.15 -11.88 8.79
C LEU A 158 13.63 -10.53 8.25
N ASP A 159 14.73 -10.00 8.77
CA ASP A 159 15.33 -8.73 8.32
C ASP A 159 15.80 -8.82 6.85
N ALA A 160 16.35 -9.96 6.44
CA ALA A 160 16.75 -10.20 5.06
C ALA A 160 15.54 -10.18 4.09
N ILE A 161 14.44 -10.84 4.47
CA ILE A 161 13.21 -10.86 3.68
C ILE A 161 12.55 -9.48 3.67
N CYS A 162 12.46 -8.81 4.83
CA CYS A 162 11.82 -7.50 4.92
C CYS A 162 12.50 -6.46 4.02
N LYS A 163 13.83 -6.51 3.85
CA LYS A 163 14.58 -5.64 2.92
C LYS A 163 14.44 -5.99 1.44
N ASN A 164 14.07 -7.22 1.11
CA ASN A 164 13.84 -7.64 -0.27
C ASN A 164 12.66 -8.63 -0.35
N PRO A 165 11.43 -8.16 -0.11
CA PRO A 165 10.29 -9.04 0.13
C PRO A 165 9.88 -9.86 -1.09
N LYS A 166 10.23 -9.42 -2.29
CA LYS A 166 10.01 -10.18 -3.52
C LYS A 166 10.65 -11.57 -3.49
N THR A 167 11.78 -11.74 -2.80
CA THR A 167 12.42 -13.05 -2.59
C THR A 167 11.50 -14.07 -1.91
N LEU A 168 10.59 -13.60 -1.05
CA LEU A 168 9.56 -14.42 -0.42
C LEU A 168 8.30 -14.48 -1.29
N PHE A 169 7.71 -13.33 -1.58
CA PHE A 169 6.35 -13.27 -2.14
C PHE A 169 6.27 -13.77 -3.59
N GLU A 170 7.32 -13.57 -4.40
CA GLU A 170 7.40 -14.11 -5.77
C GLU A 170 7.91 -15.55 -5.80
N SER A 171 8.35 -16.11 -4.66
CA SER A 171 8.82 -17.49 -4.57
C SER A 171 7.67 -18.47 -4.80
N PRO A 172 7.88 -19.57 -5.54
CA PRO A 172 6.90 -20.64 -5.65
C PRO A 172 6.59 -21.30 -4.29
N LYS A 173 7.48 -21.15 -3.30
CA LYS A 173 7.26 -21.64 -1.94
C LYS A 173 6.24 -20.81 -1.17
N PHE A 174 5.89 -19.59 -1.61
CA PHE A 174 5.02 -18.68 -0.87
C PHE A 174 3.64 -19.29 -0.59
N THR A 175 3.02 -19.89 -1.60
CA THR A 175 1.68 -20.51 -1.47
C THR A 175 1.67 -21.67 -0.48
N SER A 176 2.82 -22.31 -0.24
CA SER A 176 2.99 -23.39 0.75
C SER A 176 3.22 -22.92 2.19
N LEU A 177 3.39 -21.61 2.42
CA LEU A 177 3.66 -21.08 3.77
C LEU A 177 2.50 -21.30 4.72
N GLU A 178 2.85 -21.54 5.98
CA GLU A 178 1.92 -21.58 7.11
C GLU A 178 1.35 -20.18 7.36
N LYS A 179 0.08 -20.10 7.78
CA LYS A 179 -0.63 -18.83 8.01
C LYS A 179 0.10 -17.92 9.00
N ASP A 180 0.67 -18.50 10.07
CA ASP A 180 1.35 -17.75 11.12
C ASP A 180 2.62 -17.05 10.64
N LEU A 181 3.33 -17.64 9.67
CA LEU A 181 4.46 -17.00 9.01
C LEU A 181 4.01 -15.79 8.20
N ILE A 182 2.88 -15.87 7.50
CA ILE A 182 2.35 -14.72 6.75
C ILE A 182 1.96 -13.62 7.73
N ILE A 183 1.25 -13.96 8.82
CA ILE A 183 0.92 -13.00 9.89
C ILE A 183 2.18 -12.31 10.44
N LEU A 184 3.27 -13.05 10.65
CA LEU A 184 4.55 -12.50 11.10
C LEU A 184 5.06 -11.39 10.17
N PHE A 185 5.02 -11.62 8.85
CA PHE A 185 5.42 -10.61 7.87
C PHE A 185 4.44 -9.43 7.82
N LEU A 186 3.13 -9.70 7.87
CA LEU A 186 2.12 -8.64 7.81
C LEU A 186 2.21 -7.69 9.02
N LYS A 187 2.55 -8.20 10.20
CA LYS A 187 2.78 -7.40 11.42
C LYS A 187 4.08 -6.58 11.37
N ASN A 188 5.07 -6.98 10.57
CA ASN A 188 6.35 -6.29 10.55
C ASN A 188 6.28 -4.96 9.78
N ASN A 189 6.51 -3.84 10.48
CA ASN A 189 6.53 -2.51 9.88
C ASN A 189 7.73 -2.30 8.94
N GLU A 190 8.76 -3.14 9.02
CA GLU A 190 9.97 -3.06 8.21
C GLU A 190 9.80 -3.71 6.82
N LEU A 191 8.66 -4.34 6.54
CA LEU A 191 8.43 -5.05 5.29
C LEU A 191 8.36 -4.08 4.09
N GLU A 192 9.31 -4.21 3.16
CA GLU A 192 9.53 -3.23 2.10
C GLU A 192 8.67 -3.44 0.83
N MET A 193 7.33 -3.39 0.93
CA MET A 193 6.41 -3.67 -0.19
C MET A 193 5.14 -2.81 -0.14
N GLU A 194 4.56 -2.51 -1.32
CA GLU A 194 3.28 -1.80 -1.43
C GLU A 194 2.13 -2.65 -0.87
N GLU A 195 1.19 -2.02 -0.15
CA GLU A 195 0.17 -2.81 0.53
C GLU A 195 -0.82 -3.48 -0.43
N ILE A 196 -1.01 -2.91 -1.62
CA ILE A 196 -1.79 -3.61 -2.66
C ILE A 196 -1.08 -4.86 -3.17
N GLU A 197 0.24 -4.83 -3.35
CA GLU A 197 1.00 -6.03 -3.78
C GLU A 197 0.91 -7.11 -2.70
N ILE A 198 1.06 -6.72 -1.43
CA ILE A 198 0.90 -7.63 -0.28
C ILE A 198 -0.49 -8.28 -0.30
N TRP A 199 -1.55 -7.49 -0.50
CA TRP A 199 -2.91 -8.02 -0.64
C TRP A 199 -3.04 -9.03 -1.78
N GLU A 200 -2.49 -8.72 -2.96
CA GLU A 200 -2.57 -9.61 -4.12
C GLU A 200 -1.88 -10.96 -3.86
N PHE A 201 -0.73 -10.95 -3.19
CA PHE A 201 -0.07 -12.20 -2.80
C PHE A 201 -0.86 -12.96 -1.73
N VAL A 202 -1.35 -12.29 -0.69
CA VAL A 202 -2.17 -12.92 0.35
C VAL A 202 -3.43 -13.54 -0.23
N LEU A 203 -4.10 -12.84 -1.15
CA LEU A 203 -5.25 -13.35 -1.89
C LEU A 203 -4.86 -14.58 -2.72
N LYS A 204 -3.74 -14.52 -3.48
CA LYS A 204 -3.24 -15.67 -4.24
C LYS A 204 -2.97 -16.89 -3.34
N TRP A 205 -2.38 -16.68 -2.16
CA TRP A 205 -2.15 -17.75 -1.18
C TRP A 205 -3.45 -18.39 -0.67
N ALA A 206 -4.51 -17.60 -0.49
CA ALA A 206 -5.82 -18.11 -0.08
C ALA A 206 -6.54 -18.84 -1.23
N LEU A 207 -6.51 -18.28 -2.44
CA LEU A 207 -7.12 -18.89 -3.62
C LEU A 207 -6.48 -20.23 -3.99
N GLU A 208 -5.16 -20.38 -3.83
CA GLU A 208 -4.47 -21.67 -4.04
C GLU A 208 -4.98 -22.79 -3.12
N ARG A 209 -5.52 -22.44 -1.94
CA ARG A 209 -6.12 -23.44 -1.02
C ARG A 209 -7.51 -23.85 -1.47
N MET A 210 -8.26 -22.91 -2.04
CA MET A 210 -9.61 -23.14 -2.56
C MET A 210 -9.63 -23.80 -3.95
N SER A 211 -8.56 -23.64 -4.73
CA SER A 211 -8.47 -24.13 -6.13
C SER A 211 -8.66 -25.64 -6.26
N THR A 212 -8.44 -26.39 -5.19
CA THR A 212 -8.69 -27.85 -5.14
C THR A 212 -10.18 -28.21 -5.27
N GLN A 213 -11.09 -27.29 -4.96
CA GLN A 213 -12.53 -27.53 -4.91
C GLN A 213 -13.34 -26.56 -5.79
N HIS A 214 -12.75 -25.43 -6.20
CA HIS A 214 -13.46 -24.34 -6.87
C HIS A 214 -12.67 -23.77 -8.04
N ASN A 215 -13.39 -23.30 -9.07
CA ASN A 215 -12.81 -22.46 -10.12
C ASN A 215 -12.60 -21.04 -9.57
N VAL A 216 -11.37 -20.73 -9.20
CA VAL A 216 -10.99 -19.44 -8.61
C VAL A 216 -10.70 -18.35 -9.64
N ASP A 217 -10.63 -18.70 -10.94
CA ASP A 217 -10.29 -17.76 -12.02
C ASP A 217 -11.51 -16.97 -12.53
N ASP A 218 -12.73 -17.45 -12.27
CA ASP A 218 -13.98 -16.80 -12.69
C ASP A 218 -14.89 -16.50 -11.50
N LEU A 219 -14.73 -15.30 -10.94
CA LEU A 219 -15.55 -14.81 -9.82
C LEU A 219 -17.04 -14.69 -10.16
N SER A 220 -17.43 -14.65 -11.43
CA SER A 220 -18.86 -14.55 -11.80
C SER A 220 -19.65 -15.80 -11.44
N GLN A 221 -18.96 -16.93 -11.25
CA GLN A 221 -19.54 -18.21 -10.86
C GLN A 221 -19.57 -18.39 -9.33
N TRP A 222 -19.03 -17.42 -8.57
CA TRP A 222 -18.95 -17.52 -7.13
C TRP A 222 -20.32 -17.33 -6.47
N THR A 223 -20.56 -18.18 -5.47
CA THR A 223 -21.72 -18.12 -4.59
C THR A 223 -21.33 -17.55 -3.23
N SER A 224 -22.31 -17.23 -2.39
CA SER A 224 -22.06 -16.81 -0.99
C SER A 224 -21.18 -17.80 -0.24
N SER A 225 -21.31 -19.10 -0.49
CA SER A 225 -20.49 -20.14 0.15
C SER A 225 -19.02 -20.02 -0.20
N ASN A 226 -18.68 -19.59 -1.42
CA ASN A 226 -17.28 -19.40 -1.82
C ASN A 226 -16.65 -18.22 -1.06
N PHE A 227 -17.40 -17.12 -0.92
CA PHE A 227 -16.93 -15.98 -0.13
C PHE A 227 -16.82 -16.31 1.36
N GLU A 228 -17.74 -17.11 1.92
CA GLU A 228 -17.66 -17.57 3.32
C GLU A 228 -16.42 -18.45 3.57
N GLU A 229 -16.01 -19.28 2.61
CA GLU A 229 -14.78 -20.06 2.72
C GLU A 229 -13.54 -19.17 2.62
N LEU A 230 -13.51 -18.24 1.65
CA LEU A 230 -12.42 -17.28 1.50
C LEU A 230 -12.25 -16.42 2.77
N GLU A 231 -13.37 -15.96 3.34
CA GLU A 231 -13.39 -15.20 4.59
C GLU A 231 -12.74 -16.00 5.73
N LYS A 232 -13.10 -17.27 5.91
CA LYS A 232 -12.50 -18.13 6.95
C LYS A 232 -11.00 -18.28 6.80
N ILE A 233 -10.50 -18.39 5.57
CA ILE A 233 -9.06 -18.53 5.29
C ILE A 233 -8.33 -17.21 5.60
N LEU A 234 -8.93 -16.07 5.25
CA LEU A 234 -8.33 -14.75 5.36
C LEU A 234 -8.62 -14.02 6.68
N HIS A 235 -9.51 -14.55 7.52
CA HIS A 235 -10.04 -13.88 8.71
C HIS A 235 -8.93 -13.27 9.60
N ASP A 236 -7.91 -14.05 9.93
CA ASP A 236 -6.80 -13.61 10.79
C ASP A 236 -5.74 -12.77 10.05
N LEU A 237 -5.78 -12.73 8.72
CA LEU A 237 -4.83 -12.00 7.88
C LEU A 237 -5.33 -10.58 7.57
N ILE A 238 -6.64 -10.43 7.34
CA ILE A 238 -7.28 -9.14 7.00
C ILE A 238 -6.92 -8.02 8.00
N PRO A 239 -6.96 -8.23 9.34
CA PRO A 239 -6.63 -7.18 10.31
C PRO A 239 -5.17 -6.72 10.27
N HIS A 240 -4.27 -7.42 9.56
CA HIS A 240 -2.85 -7.10 9.47
C HIS A 240 -2.46 -6.41 8.15
N ILE A 241 -3.42 -6.23 7.24
CA ILE A 241 -3.26 -5.43 6.03
C ILE A 241 -3.56 -3.96 6.34
N ARG A 242 -2.70 -3.06 5.85
CA ARG A 242 -2.79 -1.60 5.98
C ARG A 242 -3.79 -1.02 4.96
N TRP A 243 -5.07 -1.35 5.13
CA TRP A 243 -6.13 -1.02 4.15
C TRP A 243 -6.24 0.47 3.83
N PHE A 244 -6.13 1.33 4.85
CA PHE A 244 -6.21 2.79 4.70
C PHE A 244 -5.05 3.38 3.88
N GLN A 245 -3.98 2.61 3.68
CA GLN A 245 -2.81 2.98 2.88
C GLN A 245 -2.95 2.53 1.42
N ILE A 246 -3.98 1.74 1.07
CA ILE A 246 -4.27 1.40 -0.32
C ILE A 246 -5.02 2.58 -0.95
N PRO A 247 -4.57 3.14 -2.09
CA PRO A 247 -5.30 4.19 -2.77
C PRO A 247 -6.71 3.73 -3.14
N ALA A 248 -7.76 4.51 -2.85
CA ALA A 248 -9.14 4.03 -3.03
C ALA A 248 -9.48 3.58 -4.46
N LYS A 249 -8.79 4.05 -5.51
CA LYS A 249 -9.01 3.65 -6.92
C LYS A 249 -8.54 2.24 -7.13
N VAL A 250 -7.43 1.92 -6.48
CA VAL A 250 -6.84 0.60 -6.45
C VAL A 250 -7.71 -0.30 -5.58
N PHE A 251 -8.12 0.15 -4.39
CA PHE A 251 -9.07 -0.57 -3.53
C PHE A 251 -10.38 -0.90 -4.28
N TRP A 252 -11.01 0.10 -4.90
CA TRP A 252 -12.25 -0.07 -5.66
C TRP A 252 -12.10 -1.06 -6.82
N ARG A 253 -10.98 -1.03 -7.54
CA ARG A 253 -10.76 -1.89 -8.70
C ARG A 253 -10.34 -3.31 -8.34
N LYS A 254 -9.55 -3.48 -7.28
CA LYS A 254 -8.88 -4.76 -6.97
C LYS A 254 -9.38 -5.44 -5.70
N VAL A 255 -10.05 -4.71 -4.81
CA VAL A 255 -10.46 -5.19 -3.47
C VAL A 255 -11.98 -5.21 -3.30
N ASN A 256 -12.70 -4.21 -3.82
CA ASN A 256 -14.16 -4.04 -3.62
C ASN A 256 -14.99 -5.28 -4.01
N GLN A 257 -14.58 -6.03 -5.03
CA GLN A 257 -15.26 -7.27 -5.43
C GLN A 257 -15.26 -8.36 -4.34
N PHE A 258 -14.40 -8.21 -3.33
CA PHE A 258 -14.30 -9.08 -2.18
C PHE A 258 -14.96 -8.50 -0.91
N GLU A 259 -15.78 -7.45 -1.01
CA GLU A 259 -16.53 -6.87 0.13
C GLU A 259 -17.07 -7.92 1.13
N PRO A 260 -17.66 -9.06 0.72
CA PRO A 260 -18.25 -10.02 1.66
C PRO A 260 -17.27 -10.64 2.67
N ILE A 261 -15.96 -10.60 2.42
CA ILE A 261 -14.94 -11.18 3.33
C ILE A 261 -14.58 -10.23 4.48
N PHE A 262 -14.96 -8.96 4.40
CA PHE A 262 -14.56 -7.96 5.38
C PHE A 262 -15.51 -7.94 6.57
N PRO A 263 -15.00 -7.72 7.80
CA PRO A 263 -15.83 -7.27 8.90
C PRO A 263 -16.59 -6.00 8.50
N LYS A 264 -17.91 -5.99 8.64
CA LYS A 264 -18.78 -4.89 8.17
C LYS A 264 -18.31 -3.50 8.60
N GLN A 265 -17.85 -3.37 9.86
CA GLN A 265 -17.36 -2.09 10.38
C GLN A 265 -16.03 -1.69 9.74
N LEU A 266 -15.12 -2.63 9.51
CA LEU A 266 -13.83 -2.35 8.86
C LEU A 266 -14.06 -1.87 7.42
N TYR A 267 -14.92 -2.55 6.66
CA TYR A 267 -15.23 -2.14 5.29
C TYR A 267 -15.83 -0.72 5.25
N LYS A 268 -16.79 -0.44 6.13
CA LYS A 268 -17.40 0.88 6.27
C LYS A 268 -16.37 1.95 6.60
N ASP A 269 -15.43 1.65 7.50
CA ASP A 269 -14.37 2.57 7.90
C ASP A 269 -13.41 2.86 6.74
N ILE A 270 -13.01 1.84 5.97
CA ILE A 270 -12.13 2.02 4.80
C ILE A 270 -12.82 2.90 3.75
N MET A 271 -14.08 2.60 3.42
CA MET A 271 -14.85 3.40 2.47
C MET A 271 -15.08 4.83 2.99
N GLY A 272 -15.41 4.97 4.27
CA GLY A 272 -15.61 6.26 4.93
C GLY A 272 -14.34 7.11 4.90
N TYR A 273 -13.20 6.52 5.27
CA TYR A 273 -11.90 7.19 5.23
C TYR A 273 -11.53 7.73 3.85
N HIS A 274 -11.93 7.04 2.77
CA HIS A 274 -11.71 7.50 1.41
C HIS A 274 -12.69 8.56 0.93
N ILE A 275 -13.89 8.63 1.52
CA ILE A 275 -14.94 9.59 1.14
C ILE A 275 -14.83 10.88 1.95
N ASP A 276 -14.54 10.75 3.24
CA ASP A 276 -14.45 11.83 4.21
C ASP A 276 -13.25 11.59 5.15
N PRO A 277 -12.05 12.02 4.74
CA PRO A 277 -10.82 11.82 5.52
C PRO A 277 -10.81 12.55 6.88
N ASP A 278 -11.66 13.56 7.05
CA ASP A 278 -11.75 14.35 8.28
C ASP A 278 -12.48 13.57 9.40
N THR A 279 -13.29 12.57 9.03
CA THR A 279 -13.94 11.67 9.99
C THR A 279 -13.03 10.49 10.30
N PRO A 280 -12.48 10.38 11.53
CA PRO A 280 -11.58 9.29 11.88
C PRO A 280 -12.32 7.94 11.91
N PRO A 281 -11.72 6.86 11.39
CA PRO A 281 -12.30 5.53 11.44
C PRO A 281 -12.33 4.97 12.87
N ILE A 282 -13.25 4.05 13.14
CA ILE A 282 -13.33 3.36 14.43
C ILE A 282 -12.19 2.34 14.57
N ASN A 283 -11.91 1.62 13.49
CA ASN A 283 -10.79 0.68 13.43
C ASN A 283 -9.45 1.42 13.47
N THR A 284 -8.49 0.83 14.17
CA THR A 284 -7.13 1.38 14.27
C THR A 284 -6.47 1.44 12.91
N ILE A 285 -5.99 2.63 12.53
CA ILE A 285 -5.14 2.79 11.36
C ILE A 285 -3.75 2.25 11.69
N LEU A 286 -3.34 1.19 11.00
CA LEU A 286 -2.00 0.62 11.13
C LEU A 286 -0.94 1.61 10.58
N PRO A 287 0.26 1.68 11.17
CA PRO A 287 1.32 2.57 10.70
C PRO A 287 1.84 2.11 9.33
N LEU A 288 2.25 3.06 8.48
CA LEU A 288 2.89 2.79 7.18
C LEU A 288 4.14 1.90 7.33
N ARG A 289 4.39 1.02 6.34
CA ARG A 289 5.61 0.22 6.28
C ARG A 289 6.82 1.03 5.82
N ARG A 290 8.01 0.61 6.23
CA ARG A 290 9.29 1.36 6.09
C ARG A 290 9.73 1.60 4.64
N SER A 291 9.43 0.73 3.67
CA SER A 291 9.75 1.01 2.24
C SER A 291 9.09 2.28 1.73
N LEU A 292 7.81 2.45 2.08
CA LEU A 292 7.08 3.68 1.77
C LEU A 292 7.54 4.86 2.62
N SER A 293 8.36 4.65 3.67
CA SER A 293 8.87 5.72 4.54
C SER A 293 10.13 6.41 4.01
N ASN A 294 10.84 5.82 3.05
CA ASN A 294 11.99 6.47 2.42
C ASN A 294 11.52 7.39 1.28
N ILE A 295 11.57 8.69 1.52
CA ILE A 295 11.52 9.68 0.45
C ILE A 295 12.82 9.57 -0.37
N ASP A 296 12.72 9.53 -1.70
CA ASP A 296 13.88 9.73 -2.58
C ASP A 296 14.27 11.22 -2.51
N SER A 297 15.00 11.59 -1.46
CA SER A 297 15.49 12.95 -1.22
C SER A 297 16.87 12.92 -0.59
N VAL A 298 17.74 13.81 -1.07
CA VAL A 298 19.00 14.13 -0.38
C VAL A 298 18.86 15.38 0.51
N LEU A 299 17.84 16.20 0.27
CA LEU A 299 17.64 17.50 0.93
C LEU A 299 16.77 17.45 2.18
N ILE A 300 15.71 16.64 2.16
CA ILE A 300 14.68 16.62 3.21
C ILE A 300 14.34 15.21 3.67
N GLU A 301 13.55 15.16 4.74
CA GLU A 301 12.94 13.96 5.29
C GLU A 301 11.41 14.06 5.22
N ARG A 302 10.71 12.94 5.40
CA ARG A 302 9.24 12.92 5.31
C ARG A 302 8.52 13.88 6.25
N ASP A 303 9.08 14.18 7.43
CA ASP A 303 8.49 15.17 8.34
C ASP A 303 8.32 16.55 7.68
N HIS A 304 9.25 16.93 6.78
CA HIS A 304 9.13 18.16 6.01
C HIS A 304 7.93 18.10 5.07
N LEU A 305 7.73 16.97 4.38
CA LEU A 305 6.60 16.76 3.49
C LEU A 305 5.25 16.74 4.24
N SER A 306 5.20 16.21 5.47
CA SER A 306 3.98 16.24 6.29
C SER A 306 3.59 17.67 6.67
N ILE A 307 4.57 18.53 6.97
CA ILE A 307 4.32 19.96 7.19
C ILE A 307 3.82 20.63 5.91
N ILE A 308 4.50 20.39 4.79
CA ILE A 308 4.12 20.95 3.48
C ILE A 308 2.71 20.49 3.09
N ALA A 309 2.39 19.21 3.27
CA ALA A 309 1.04 18.66 3.08
C ALA A 309 -0.01 19.41 3.91
N SER A 310 0.28 19.66 5.19
CA SER A 310 -0.63 20.38 6.08
C SER A 310 -0.91 21.79 5.56
N TRP A 311 0.11 22.45 5.01
CA TRP A 311 -0.03 23.76 4.40
C TRP A 311 -0.77 23.75 3.07
N ILE A 312 -0.66 22.69 2.27
CA ILE A 312 -1.43 22.54 1.03
C ILE A 312 -2.93 22.53 1.36
N ASP A 313 -3.33 21.82 2.42
CA ASP A 313 -4.73 21.77 2.87
C ASP A 313 -5.16 22.95 3.75
N LYS A 314 -4.33 24.01 3.80
CA LYS A 314 -4.53 25.23 4.59
C LYS A 314 -4.77 24.93 6.08
N LYS A 315 -4.16 23.85 6.60
CA LYS A 315 -4.18 23.46 8.01
C LYS A 315 -2.92 23.96 8.75
N GLU A 316 -2.94 23.83 10.07
CA GLU A 316 -1.76 24.12 10.91
C GLU A 316 -0.61 23.16 10.62
N LYS A 317 0.63 23.61 10.81
CA LYS A 317 1.85 22.86 10.44
C LYS A 317 1.95 21.44 10.99
N SER A 318 1.30 21.16 12.12
CA SER A 318 1.32 19.86 12.81
C SER A 318 0.08 19.00 12.56
N PHE A 319 -0.77 19.36 11.60
CA PHE A 319 -2.01 18.63 11.30
C PHE A 319 -1.72 17.22 10.78
N TYR A 320 -0.87 17.11 9.75
CA TYR A 320 -0.36 15.81 9.29
C TYR A 320 0.98 15.47 9.93
N ASN A 321 1.22 14.16 10.03
CA ASN A 321 2.52 13.58 10.36
C ASN A 321 2.85 12.48 9.34
N ILE A 322 4.03 11.85 9.48
CA ILE A 322 4.50 10.79 8.57
C ILE A 322 3.45 9.70 8.33
N LYS A 323 2.62 9.39 9.33
CA LYS A 323 1.63 8.30 9.29
C LYS A 323 0.28 8.72 8.71
N SER A 324 -0.07 10.01 8.79
CA SER A 324 -1.37 10.54 8.38
C SER A 324 -1.35 11.37 7.10
N THR A 325 -0.19 11.53 6.46
CA THR A 325 -0.07 12.33 5.23
C THR A 325 -0.79 11.63 4.07
N PRO A 326 -1.84 12.23 3.46
CA PRO A 326 -2.67 11.58 2.44
C PRO A 326 -2.09 11.72 1.01
N TYR A 327 -0.85 12.20 0.91
CA TYR A 327 -0.21 12.59 -0.35
C TYR A 327 0.93 11.66 -0.72
N LEU A 328 1.00 11.32 -2.02
CA LEU A 328 2.17 10.69 -2.61
C LEU A 328 3.07 11.78 -3.20
N PHE A 329 4.35 11.72 -2.86
CA PHE A 329 5.37 12.62 -3.37
C PHE A 329 6.33 11.82 -4.24
N LYS A 330 6.35 12.12 -5.54
CA LYS A 330 7.22 11.45 -6.50
C LYS A 330 8.29 12.41 -6.96
N LEU A 331 9.56 12.11 -6.72
CA LEU A 331 10.66 12.91 -7.24
C LEU A 331 10.62 12.91 -8.78
N LEU A 332 10.56 14.10 -9.37
CA LEU A 332 10.63 14.30 -10.82
C LEU A 332 12.05 14.66 -11.24
N TYR A 333 12.64 15.62 -10.54
CA TYR A 333 13.88 16.28 -10.91
C TYR A 333 14.77 16.46 -9.68
N ARG A 334 16.08 16.21 -9.82
CA ARG A 334 17.11 16.54 -8.83
C ARG A 334 18.30 17.14 -9.57
N ALA A 335 18.71 18.35 -9.23
CA ALA A 335 19.73 19.08 -9.99
C ALA A 335 21.09 18.38 -9.98
N SER A 336 21.51 17.79 -8.85
CA SER A 336 22.74 16.98 -8.79
C SER A 336 22.70 15.71 -9.67
N ARG A 337 21.51 15.20 -10.01
CA ARG A 337 21.32 14.02 -10.87
C ARG A 337 21.15 14.40 -12.33
N ASP A 338 20.32 15.40 -12.60
CA ASP A 338 19.81 15.72 -13.93
C ASP A 338 20.55 16.92 -14.57
N GLY A 339 21.25 17.72 -13.76
CA GLY A 339 21.93 18.95 -14.19
C GLY A 339 21.06 20.19 -13.96
N PHE A 340 21.67 21.31 -13.59
CA PHE A 340 21.01 22.54 -13.11
C PHE A 340 20.37 23.43 -14.19
N GLU A 341 20.39 23.00 -15.45
CA GLU A 341 19.89 23.82 -16.56
C GLU A 341 18.35 23.88 -16.56
N ALA A 342 17.79 25.08 -16.78
CA ALA A 342 16.34 25.32 -16.88
C ALA A 342 15.67 24.41 -17.90
N ALA A 343 16.33 24.16 -19.03
CA ALA A 343 15.84 23.26 -20.07
C ALA A 343 15.57 21.84 -19.54
N LYS A 344 16.39 21.34 -18.61
CA LYS A 344 16.21 20.00 -18.04
C LYS A 344 15.07 19.94 -17.04
N PHE A 345 14.89 21.00 -16.26
CA PHE A 345 13.72 21.16 -15.41
C PHE A 345 12.44 21.10 -16.25
N HIS A 346 12.34 21.89 -17.32
CA HIS A 346 11.16 21.89 -18.19
C HIS A 346 10.92 20.53 -18.88
N GLU A 347 11.99 19.85 -19.33
CA GLU A 347 11.88 18.49 -19.91
C GLU A 347 11.20 17.50 -18.95
N LEU A 348 11.50 17.59 -17.64
CA LEU A 348 11.07 16.61 -16.63
C LEU A 348 9.81 17.03 -15.86
N CYS A 349 9.58 18.34 -15.66
CA CYS A 349 8.54 18.87 -14.79
C CYS A 349 7.34 19.48 -15.52
N ASP A 350 7.44 19.78 -16.82
CA ASP A 350 6.29 20.28 -17.59
C ASP A 350 5.17 19.21 -17.70
N ASN A 351 3.93 19.68 -17.66
CA ASN A 351 2.72 18.85 -17.78
C ASN A 351 2.60 17.75 -16.71
N LYS A 352 3.20 17.94 -15.52
CA LYS A 352 3.13 16.98 -14.40
C LYS A 352 2.08 17.32 -13.33
N GLY A 353 1.30 18.38 -13.52
CA GLY A 353 0.34 18.84 -12.51
C GLY A 353 1.06 19.51 -11.34
N SER A 354 0.45 19.45 -10.15
CA SER A 354 0.96 20.13 -8.96
C SER A 354 2.36 19.63 -8.57
N THR A 355 3.22 20.55 -8.16
CA THR A 355 4.60 20.26 -7.79
C THR A 355 5.06 21.03 -6.57
N ILE A 356 6.03 20.46 -5.87
CA ILE A 356 6.75 21.10 -4.76
C ILE A 356 8.21 21.17 -5.15
N MET A 357 8.77 22.36 -5.08
CA MET A 357 10.19 22.63 -5.25
C MET A 357 10.85 22.79 -3.88
N ILE A 358 12.02 22.20 -3.69
CA ILE A 358 12.84 22.29 -2.49
C ILE A 358 14.28 22.48 -2.91
N SER A 359 14.94 23.49 -2.38
CA SER A 359 16.32 23.86 -2.70
C SER A 359 17.12 24.06 -1.43
N LYS A 360 18.42 23.79 -1.49
CA LYS A 360 19.34 23.97 -0.35
C LYS A 360 20.42 24.97 -0.72
N LEU A 361 20.59 26.00 0.10
CA LEU A 361 21.67 26.98 -0.08
C LEU A 361 23.02 26.42 0.37
N LYS A 362 24.05 26.60 -0.45
CA LYS A 362 25.41 26.09 -0.18
C LYS A 362 26.09 26.74 1.02
N GLU A 363 25.80 28.00 1.29
CA GLU A 363 26.50 28.80 2.31
C GLU A 363 26.08 28.50 3.74
N ASN A 364 24.79 28.22 3.97
CA ASN A 364 24.21 28.14 5.31
C ASN A 364 23.29 26.92 5.50
N GLY A 365 23.05 26.12 4.46
CA GLY A 365 22.18 24.95 4.51
C GLY A 365 20.69 25.26 4.61
N LEU A 366 20.29 26.53 4.45
CA LEU A 366 18.89 26.97 4.45
C LEU A 366 18.13 26.24 3.33
N LEU A 367 17.00 25.65 3.70
CA LEU A 367 16.10 25.03 2.76
C LEU A 367 15.02 26.03 2.37
N ILE A 368 14.84 26.25 1.07
CA ILE A 368 13.85 27.16 0.50
C ILE A 368 13.04 26.40 -0.54
N GLY A 369 11.73 26.58 -0.54
CA GLY A 369 10.86 25.90 -1.47
C GLY A 369 9.63 26.70 -1.89
N GLY A 370 8.93 26.15 -2.87
CA GLY A 370 7.69 26.70 -3.39
C GLY A 370 6.72 25.59 -3.82
N TYR A 371 5.45 25.77 -3.51
CA TYR A 371 4.37 24.91 -3.98
C TYR A 371 3.67 25.54 -5.18
N ASN A 372 3.65 24.83 -6.30
CA ASN A 372 2.85 25.16 -7.46
C ASN A 372 1.66 24.20 -7.53
N PRO A 373 0.41 24.66 -7.29
CA PRO A 373 -0.78 23.81 -7.41
C PRO A 373 -1.14 23.49 -8.86
N LEU A 374 -0.61 24.25 -9.82
CA LEU A 374 -0.86 24.09 -11.25
C LEU A 374 0.24 23.25 -11.91
N SER A 375 0.06 22.97 -13.20
CA SER A 375 1.10 22.36 -14.01
C SER A 375 2.03 23.43 -14.58
N TRP A 376 3.34 23.13 -14.66
CA TRP A 376 4.22 23.87 -15.56
C TRP A 376 3.83 23.58 -17.02
N HIS A 377 4.07 24.54 -17.91
CA HIS A 377 3.68 24.47 -19.31
C HIS A 377 4.87 24.69 -20.23
N PRO A 378 4.92 23.96 -21.37
CA PRO A 378 5.87 24.29 -22.41
C PRO A 378 5.50 25.66 -22.99
N TYR A 379 6.48 26.56 -23.07
CA TYR A 379 6.30 27.97 -23.47
C TYR A 379 5.51 28.21 -24.78
N ASN A 380 5.45 27.21 -25.66
CA ASN A 380 4.73 27.29 -26.93
C ASN A 380 3.24 26.87 -26.86
N SER A 381 2.70 26.42 -25.71
CA SER A 381 1.34 25.86 -25.68
C SER A 381 0.23 26.91 -25.67
N HIS A 382 0.35 28.03 -24.95
CA HIS A 382 -0.70 29.07 -24.95
C HIS A 382 -0.11 30.41 -24.48
N VAL A 383 0.32 31.27 -25.41
CA VAL A 383 0.55 32.69 -25.10
C VAL A 383 -0.84 33.32 -24.99
N ASN A 384 -1.45 33.24 -23.81
CA ASN A 384 -2.60 34.08 -23.47
C ASN A 384 -2.11 35.54 -23.44
N ASN A 385 -3.03 36.51 -23.33
CA ASN A 385 -2.65 37.93 -23.20
C ASN A 385 -1.70 38.23 -22.01
N ASP A 386 -1.57 37.29 -21.07
CA ASP A 386 -0.77 37.39 -19.85
C ASP A 386 0.65 36.78 -19.94
N GLY A 387 1.08 36.27 -21.10
CA GLY A 387 2.43 35.73 -21.29
C GLY A 387 2.68 34.39 -20.58
N SER A 388 3.90 34.18 -20.06
CA SER A 388 4.33 32.92 -19.42
C SER A 388 3.96 32.82 -17.93
N TRP A 389 2.78 33.30 -17.55
CA TRP A 389 2.31 33.42 -16.17
C TRP A 389 1.04 32.62 -15.92
N GLN A 390 0.82 32.23 -14.66
CA GLN A 390 -0.35 31.48 -14.21
C GLN A 390 -0.93 32.04 -12.92
N SER A 391 -2.26 32.04 -12.87
CA SER A 391 -3.06 32.54 -11.74
C SER A 391 -3.34 31.47 -10.70
N THR A 392 -2.99 31.71 -9.44
CA THR A 392 -3.45 30.85 -8.33
C THR A 392 -3.28 31.56 -6.98
N SER A 393 -4.25 31.37 -6.08
CA SER A 393 -4.17 31.79 -4.67
C SER A 393 -3.66 30.69 -3.73
N ASP A 394 -3.55 29.44 -4.22
CA ASP A 394 -3.17 28.29 -3.41
C ASP A 394 -1.66 28.06 -3.37
N SER A 395 -0.89 28.77 -4.21
CA SER A 395 0.57 28.71 -4.19
C SER A 395 1.16 29.41 -2.95
N PHE A 396 2.29 28.88 -2.48
CA PHE A 396 3.02 29.46 -1.35
C PHE A 396 4.52 29.17 -1.47
N LEU A 397 5.32 30.04 -0.85
CA LEU A 397 6.75 29.83 -0.65
C LEU A 397 7.00 29.47 0.81
N PHE A 398 8.07 28.71 1.07
CA PHE A 398 8.41 28.28 2.43
C PHE A 398 9.91 28.13 2.65
N SER A 399 10.29 28.02 3.92
CA SER A 399 11.67 27.74 4.32
C SER A 399 11.79 26.91 5.58
N PHE A 400 12.91 26.21 5.71
CA PHE A 400 13.38 25.56 6.94
C PHE A 400 14.84 25.97 7.17
N ALA A 401 15.18 26.39 8.38
CA ALA A 401 16.52 26.86 8.72
C ALA A 401 17.60 25.84 8.34
N LYS A 402 17.36 24.56 8.64
CA LYS A 402 18.18 23.39 8.28
C LYS A 402 17.31 22.14 8.19
N LYS A 403 17.88 21.07 7.63
CA LYS A 403 17.26 19.74 7.53
C LYS A 403 16.86 19.18 8.91
N GLU A 404 17.66 19.40 9.94
CA GLU A 404 17.40 18.86 11.28
C GLU A 404 16.45 19.76 12.11
N GLU A 405 16.20 20.99 11.66
CA GLU A 405 15.48 22.02 12.41
C GLU A 405 14.05 22.22 11.90
N ILE A 406 13.29 21.13 11.79
CA ILE A 406 11.93 21.10 11.22
C ILE A 406 10.98 22.12 11.86
N ASN A 407 11.15 22.42 13.15
CA ASN A 407 10.28 23.39 13.86
C ASN A 407 10.44 24.85 13.40
N SER A 408 11.53 25.17 12.69
CA SER A 408 11.80 26.49 12.10
C SER A 408 10.97 26.80 10.85
N ALA A 409 10.15 25.83 10.41
CA ALA A 409 9.29 25.92 9.24
C ALA A 409 8.45 27.22 9.20
N SER A 410 8.58 27.98 8.12
CA SER A 410 7.79 29.20 7.85
C SER A 410 7.29 29.22 6.41
N LEU A 411 6.14 29.85 6.16
CA LEU A 411 5.56 30.00 4.82
C LEU A 411 5.06 31.43 4.58
N THR A 412 4.98 31.82 3.31
CA THR A 412 4.25 33.01 2.83
C THR A 412 3.35 32.61 1.66
N ARG A 413 2.10 33.08 1.68
CA ARG A 413 1.13 32.85 0.60
C ARG A 413 1.09 34.03 -0.36
N VAL A 414 0.43 33.80 -1.49
CA VAL A 414 -0.03 34.84 -2.42
C VAL A 414 -0.89 35.86 -1.67
N LYS A 415 -0.72 37.16 -1.98
CA LYS A 415 -1.56 38.24 -1.44
C LYS A 415 -3.02 38.07 -1.90
N ASP A 416 -3.96 38.36 -0.99
CA ASP A 416 -5.39 38.51 -1.29
C ASP A 416 -5.63 39.87 -2.01
N ASP A 417 -5.09 40.03 -3.21
CA ASP A 417 -5.38 41.15 -4.12
C ASP A 417 -5.69 40.59 -5.51
N ASP A 418 -6.96 40.73 -5.92
CA ASP A 418 -7.52 40.14 -7.14
C ASP A 418 -6.79 40.59 -8.42
N ASN A 419 -6.11 41.74 -8.41
CA ASN A 419 -5.43 42.26 -9.60
C ASN A 419 -4.07 41.59 -9.88
N TYR A 420 -3.43 40.98 -8.88
CA TYR A 420 -2.08 40.42 -9.01
C TYR A 420 -2.03 38.89 -8.94
N GLN A 421 -3.12 38.23 -8.51
CA GLN A 421 -3.24 36.76 -8.45
C GLN A 421 -2.89 36.07 -9.77
N ILE A 422 -3.10 36.74 -10.92
CA ILE A 422 -2.81 36.23 -12.26
C ILE A 422 -1.34 35.93 -12.55
N TYR A 423 -0.42 36.36 -11.67
CA TYR A 423 1.03 36.25 -11.86
C TYR A 423 1.74 35.53 -10.71
N ALA A 424 1.11 34.50 -10.14
CA ALA A 424 1.66 33.73 -9.02
C ALA A 424 2.83 32.81 -9.43
N VAL A 425 2.74 32.17 -10.60
CA VAL A 425 3.74 31.20 -11.07
C VAL A 425 4.14 31.50 -12.52
N SER A 426 5.43 31.41 -12.85
CA SER A 426 5.92 31.58 -14.23
C SER A 426 6.52 30.29 -14.79
N TYR A 427 6.26 30.00 -16.06
CA TYR A 427 6.84 28.88 -16.80
C TYR A 427 7.78 29.35 -17.93
N ASN A 428 8.50 30.44 -17.69
CA ASN A 428 9.47 30.98 -18.65
C ASN A 428 10.67 30.04 -18.81
N LEU A 429 11.00 29.66 -20.05
CA LEU A 429 12.04 28.67 -20.38
C LEU A 429 13.46 29.02 -19.89
N ASN A 430 13.72 30.30 -19.62
CA ASN A 430 15.03 30.75 -19.17
C ASN A 430 15.27 30.51 -17.67
N TYR A 431 14.24 30.08 -16.94
CA TYR A 431 14.30 29.84 -15.50
C TYR A 431 13.87 28.40 -15.21
N GLY A 432 14.34 27.88 -14.08
CA GLY A 432 13.77 26.67 -13.50
C GLY A 432 12.41 27.00 -12.85
N PRO A 433 12.18 26.58 -11.60
CA PRO A 433 11.04 27.04 -10.82
C PRO A 433 11.06 28.57 -10.65
N ALA A 434 9.94 29.24 -10.97
CA ALA A 434 9.79 30.70 -10.88
C ALA A 434 8.42 31.11 -10.31
N PHE A 435 8.44 32.00 -9.31
CA PHE A 435 7.26 32.43 -8.55
C PHE A 435 7.18 33.96 -8.45
N GLY A 436 5.99 34.52 -8.68
CA GLY A 436 5.61 35.92 -8.46
C GLY A 436 6.04 36.91 -9.55
N ILE A 437 5.16 37.88 -9.88
CA ILE A 437 5.38 38.95 -10.89
C ILE A 437 6.65 39.78 -10.69
N GLY A 438 7.15 39.87 -9.45
CA GLY A 438 8.39 40.57 -9.11
C GLY A 438 9.64 39.69 -9.19
N TRP A 439 9.53 38.49 -9.77
CA TRP A 439 10.51 37.41 -9.63
C TRP A 439 10.82 37.19 -8.15
N ASP A 440 9.75 36.95 -7.38
CA ASP A 440 9.79 36.89 -5.93
C ASP A 440 10.68 35.72 -5.48
N LEU A 441 10.65 34.60 -6.20
CA LEU A 441 11.65 33.54 -6.06
C LEU A 441 11.89 32.88 -7.41
N ILE A 442 13.15 32.90 -7.87
CA ILE A 442 13.55 32.26 -9.13
C ILE A 442 14.81 31.43 -8.96
N ILE A 443 14.91 30.36 -9.74
CA ILE A 443 16.18 29.71 -10.05
C ILE A 443 16.58 30.05 -11.48
N GLU A 444 17.76 30.63 -11.64
CA GLU A 444 18.36 30.96 -12.93
C GLU A 444 19.66 30.17 -13.18
N HIS A 445 20.29 30.44 -14.32
CA HIS A 445 21.57 29.86 -14.74
C HIS A 445 22.65 29.97 -13.64
N ASN A 446 23.64 29.08 -13.69
CA ASN A 446 24.72 28.98 -12.68
C ASN A 446 24.23 28.62 -11.26
N ASN A 447 23.07 27.98 -11.15
CA ASN A 447 22.54 27.43 -9.90
C ASN A 447 22.23 28.54 -8.89
N ILE A 448 21.84 29.72 -9.38
CA ILE A 448 21.55 30.88 -8.54
C ILE A 448 20.07 30.88 -8.21
N ILE A 449 19.76 30.96 -6.91
CA ILE A 449 18.43 31.29 -6.40
C ILE A 449 18.44 32.70 -5.83
N LYS A 450 17.41 33.48 -6.14
CA LYS A 450 17.28 34.86 -5.64
C LYS A 450 15.86 35.39 -5.75
N THR A 451 15.71 36.62 -5.24
CA THR A 451 14.50 37.42 -5.29
C THR A 451 14.81 38.81 -5.84
N TYR A 452 14.01 39.29 -6.80
CA TYR A 452 14.07 40.67 -7.32
C TYR A 452 12.92 41.55 -6.80
N GLY A 453 12.08 41.04 -5.90
CA GLY A 453 10.87 41.74 -5.47
C GLY A 453 10.04 40.92 -4.49
N ASN A 454 9.00 41.55 -3.94
CA ASN A 454 7.98 40.89 -3.12
C ASN A 454 6.58 41.18 -3.69
N GLY A 455 6.47 41.06 -5.01
CA GLY A 455 5.32 41.45 -5.81
C GLY A 455 4.05 40.80 -5.28
N ILE A 456 4.00 39.48 -5.23
CA ILE A 456 2.82 38.73 -4.80
C ILE A 456 3.03 37.93 -3.51
N TYR A 457 4.27 37.51 -3.21
CA TYR A 457 4.64 36.85 -1.95
C TYR A 457 5.28 37.86 -1.00
N SER A 458 4.46 38.62 -0.27
CA SER A 458 4.94 39.72 0.61
C SER A 458 6.01 39.30 1.62
N GLY A 459 5.90 38.09 2.16
CA GLY A 459 6.80 37.53 3.15
C GLY A 459 8.08 36.91 2.58
N VAL A 460 8.36 37.03 1.28
CA VAL A 460 9.53 36.39 0.66
C VAL A 460 10.86 36.89 1.25
N TYR A 461 10.91 38.14 1.72
CA TYR A 461 12.09 38.70 2.40
C TYR A 461 12.36 38.10 3.78
N ASN A 462 11.40 37.37 4.36
CA ASN A 462 11.63 36.57 5.56
C ASN A 462 12.29 35.21 5.22
N ILE A 463 12.24 34.80 3.95
CA ILE A 463 12.78 33.55 3.45
C ILE A 463 14.17 33.77 2.82
N ILE A 464 14.32 34.80 1.98
CA ILE A 464 15.54 35.09 1.22
C ILE A 464 15.74 36.61 1.08
N LYS A 465 16.99 37.09 1.16
CA LYS A 465 17.26 38.54 1.15
C LYS A 465 17.19 39.13 -0.26
N TYR A 466 16.68 40.36 -0.34
CA TYR A 466 16.60 41.15 -1.56
C TYR A 466 17.97 41.42 -2.19
N GLU A 467 18.06 41.26 -3.52
CA GLU A 467 19.26 41.54 -4.33
C GLU A 467 20.54 40.80 -3.88
N ILE A 468 20.40 39.60 -3.32
CA ILE A 468 21.52 38.70 -3.03
C ILE A 468 21.41 37.45 -3.90
N ASP A 469 22.48 37.15 -4.63
CA ASP A 469 22.64 35.91 -5.39
C ASP A 469 23.09 34.79 -4.44
N TYR A 470 22.28 33.74 -4.31
CA TYR A 470 22.64 32.56 -3.51
C TYR A 470 22.94 31.37 -4.40
N ILE A 471 24.05 30.70 -4.14
CA ILE A 471 24.44 29.48 -4.85
C ILE A 471 23.75 28.27 -4.20
N LEU A 472 23.05 27.49 -5.01
CA LEU A 472 22.44 26.23 -4.59
C LEU A 472 23.49 25.14 -4.43
N GLU A 473 23.38 24.37 -3.34
CA GLU A 473 24.02 23.06 -3.20
C GLU A 473 23.31 22.03 -4.08
N ASP A 474 21.98 22.01 -4.03
CA ASP A 474 21.11 21.16 -4.88
C ASP A 474 19.66 21.70 -4.84
N TYR A 475 18.81 21.24 -5.77
CA TYR A 475 17.36 21.39 -5.65
C TYR A 475 16.61 20.19 -6.25
N GLU A 476 15.48 19.87 -5.64
CA GLU A 476 14.60 18.76 -5.96
C GLU A 476 13.19 19.26 -6.27
N VAL A 477 12.51 18.62 -7.22
CA VAL A 477 11.11 18.90 -7.56
C VAL A 477 10.31 17.61 -7.47
N TYR A 478 9.26 17.64 -6.66
CA TYR A 478 8.35 16.52 -6.43
C TYR A 478 7.02 16.77 -7.12
N GLN A 479 6.53 15.77 -7.84
CA GLN A 479 5.13 15.69 -8.22
C GLN A 479 4.31 15.43 -6.96
N PHE A 480 3.30 16.25 -6.77
CA PHE A 480 2.33 16.13 -5.70
C PHE A 480 1.06 15.48 -6.27
N SER A 481 0.67 14.33 -5.72
CA SER A 481 -0.63 13.73 -5.99
C SER A 481 -1.33 13.44 -4.68
N ALA A 482 -2.48 14.09 -4.50
CA ALA A 482 -3.46 13.64 -3.54
C ALA A 482 -3.83 12.20 -3.83
N THR A 483 -4.04 11.42 -2.77
CA THR A 483 -4.76 10.15 -2.89
C THR A 483 -6.25 10.48 -3.08
N ILE A 484 -6.60 11.27 -4.12
CA ILE A 484 -8.01 11.61 -4.39
C ILE A 484 -8.68 10.41 -5.04
N LEU A 485 -9.63 9.87 -4.29
CA LEU A 485 -10.90 9.37 -4.80
C LEU A 485 -11.95 10.15 -4.06
N PHE A 486 -12.90 10.82 -4.69
CA PHE A 486 -13.91 10.32 -5.61
C PHE A 486 -14.35 11.53 -6.48
N LEU A 487 -14.50 11.46 -7.80
CA LEU A 487 -15.85 11.46 -8.44
C LEU A 487 -15.84 11.13 -9.95
N SER A 488 -14.68 10.83 -10.57
CA SER A 488 -14.65 10.64 -12.04
C SER A 488 -15.05 9.24 -12.54
N LEU A 489 -15.48 8.33 -11.66
CA LEU A 489 -15.66 6.91 -11.99
C LEU A 489 -17.11 6.44 -12.13
N ILE A 490 -18.11 7.32 -11.99
CA ILE A 490 -19.51 6.94 -12.26
C ILE A 490 -19.87 7.11 -13.75
N PHE A 491 -19.13 7.90 -14.54
CA PHE A 491 -19.53 8.21 -15.91
C PHE A 491 -18.71 7.56 -17.05
N GLU A 492 -17.57 6.91 -16.76
CA GLU A 492 -16.67 6.44 -17.84
C GLU A 492 -16.84 5.00 -18.31
N ASN A 493 -17.74 4.19 -17.74
CA ASN A 493 -17.99 2.85 -18.30
C ASN A 493 -19.48 2.66 -18.66
N LYS A 494 -19.72 2.63 -19.98
CA LYS A 494 -20.97 2.37 -20.73
C LYS A 494 -21.86 3.54 -21.16
N TRP A 495 -21.29 4.69 -21.53
CA TRP A 495 -22.01 5.65 -22.39
C TRP A 495 -21.13 6.06 -23.58
N ARG A 496 -21.42 5.52 -24.77
CA ARG A 496 -20.83 6.01 -26.02
C ARG A 496 -21.31 7.44 -26.24
N LYS A 497 -20.42 8.42 -26.13
CA LYS A 497 -20.66 9.81 -26.55
C LYS A 497 -20.81 9.85 -28.07
N THR A 498 -21.99 10.21 -28.55
CA THR A 498 -22.18 10.80 -29.89
C THR A 498 -22.74 12.19 -29.69
N CYS A 499 -21.88 13.21 -29.79
CA CYS A 499 -22.26 14.61 -29.71
C CYS A 499 -22.53 15.15 -31.12
N TYR A 500 -23.72 15.72 -31.34
CA TYR A 500 -23.97 16.67 -32.42
C TYR A 500 -24.66 17.89 -31.83
N GLY A 501 -24.01 19.06 -31.96
CA GLY A 501 -24.56 20.41 -31.76
C GLY A 501 -25.42 20.68 -30.51
N HIS A 502 -24.84 21.33 -29.50
CA HIS A 502 -25.48 22.05 -28.36
C HIS A 502 -26.68 21.43 -27.63
N ASN A 503 -27.02 20.16 -27.85
CA ASN A 503 -28.06 19.44 -27.14
C ASN A 503 -27.53 18.09 -26.67
N LEU A 504 -27.70 17.79 -25.38
CA LEU A 504 -27.39 16.48 -24.80
C LEU A 504 -28.63 15.59 -24.95
N ILE A 505 -28.62 14.68 -25.91
CA ILE A 505 -29.66 13.65 -26.07
C ILE A 505 -29.15 12.38 -25.40
N ILE A 506 -29.80 11.95 -24.32
CA ILE A 506 -29.48 10.70 -23.64
C ILE A 506 -30.31 9.59 -24.29
N GLN A 507 -29.65 8.67 -24.99
CA GLN A 507 -30.29 7.51 -25.61
C GLN A 507 -29.84 6.23 -24.90
N ALA A 508 -30.78 5.52 -24.27
CA ALA A 508 -30.53 4.20 -23.69
C ALA A 508 -30.34 3.15 -24.80
N GLY A 509 -29.25 2.38 -24.70
CA GLY A 509 -28.94 1.24 -25.57
C GLY A 509 -29.89 0.05 -25.35
N GLU A 510 -29.99 -0.79 -26.38
CA GLU A 510 -31.10 -1.68 -26.71
C GLU A 510 -31.61 -2.66 -25.65
N GLY A 511 -32.95 -2.71 -25.50
CA GLY A 511 -33.68 -3.85 -24.94
C GLY A 511 -34.92 -3.50 -24.11
N GLN A 512 -36.06 -3.24 -24.78
CA GLN A 512 -37.41 -3.00 -24.22
C GLN A 512 -37.72 -1.56 -23.73
N LYS A 513 -39.02 -1.21 -23.76
CA LYS A 513 -39.62 0.11 -24.00
C LYS A 513 -39.10 1.30 -23.15
N LYS A 514 -39.09 2.45 -23.84
CA LYS A 514 -38.49 3.74 -23.52
C LYS A 514 -39.47 4.68 -22.78
N ASP A 515 -39.00 5.37 -21.76
CA ASP A 515 -39.43 6.73 -21.44
C ASP A 515 -38.31 7.70 -21.84
N LEU A 516 -38.62 8.67 -22.69
CA LEU A 516 -37.69 9.68 -23.18
C LEU A 516 -37.73 10.87 -22.21
N ILE A 517 -36.64 11.10 -21.46
CA ILE A 517 -36.49 12.33 -20.67
C ILE A 517 -35.75 13.34 -21.54
N ILE A 518 -36.46 14.39 -21.98
CA ILE A 518 -35.86 15.56 -22.62
C ILE A 518 -35.65 16.60 -21.53
N LEU A 519 -34.39 16.88 -21.17
CA LEU A 519 -34.02 18.00 -20.33
C LEU A 519 -33.56 19.16 -21.22
N PHE A 520 -34.30 20.27 -21.21
CA PHE A 520 -33.86 21.54 -21.78
C PHE A 520 -33.19 22.37 -20.69
N LEU A 521 -31.87 22.49 -20.73
CA LEU A 521 -31.14 23.48 -19.94
C LEU A 521 -30.73 24.62 -20.87
N LYS A 522 -31.34 25.79 -20.69
CA LYS A 522 -30.89 27.03 -21.31
C LYS A 522 -30.00 27.72 -20.29
N SER A 523 -28.69 27.46 -20.34
CA SER A 523 -27.72 28.17 -19.51
C SER A 523 -27.47 29.55 -20.13
N ASN A 524 -28.03 30.57 -19.51
CA ASN A 524 -27.36 31.83 -19.23
C ASN A 524 -28.25 32.52 -18.18
N GLU A 525 -27.70 32.73 -16.98
CA GLU A 525 -28.28 33.49 -15.85
C GLU A 525 -29.22 32.77 -14.85
N LEU A 526 -28.93 31.54 -14.43
CA LEU A 526 -29.51 31.03 -13.16
C LEU A 526 -28.44 30.32 -12.32
N GLU A 527 -28.06 30.96 -11.21
CA GLU A 527 -27.41 30.33 -10.06
C GLU A 527 -28.44 29.44 -9.35
N MET A 528 -28.31 28.12 -9.50
CA MET A 528 -28.98 27.15 -8.64
C MET A 528 -27.94 26.10 -8.26
N GLU A 529 -27.82 25.80 -6.97
CA GLU A 529 -26.89 24.79 -6.47
C GLU A 529 -27.37 23.38 -6.86
N GLU A 530 -26.44 22.46 -7.07
CA GLU A 530 -26.67 21.07 -7.53
C GLU A 530 -27.70 20.30 -6.67
N ILE A 531 -27.87 20.70 -5.41
CA ILE A 531 -28.86 20.17 -4.46
C ILE A 531 -30.30 20.45 -4.91
N ASP A 532 -30.58 21.63 -5.46
CA ASP A 532 -31.93 22.03 -5.88
C ASP A 532 -32.42 21.21 -7.09
N ILE A 533 -31.47 20.76 -7.92
CA ILE A 533 -31.73 19.89 -9.07
C ILE A 533 -32.10 18.48 -8.58
N TRP A 534 -31.37 17.94 -7.61
CA TRP A 534 -31.65 16.63 -7.03
C TRP A 534 -32.95 16.63 -6.21
N GLU A 535 -33.22 17.68 -5.44
CA GLU A 535 -34.50 17.84 -4.74
C GLU A 535 -35.68 17.92 -5.72
N SER A 536 -35.53 18.64 -6.84
CA SER A 536 -36.57 18.72 -7.87
C SER A 536 -36.83 17.38 -8.56
N ILE A 537 -35.78 16.59 -8.83
CA ILE A 537 -35.89 15.23 -9.38
C ILE A 537 -36.56 14.28 -8.38
N LEU A 538 -36.18 14.36 -7.10
CA LEU A 538 -36.74 13.52 -6.05
C LEU A 538 -38.22 13.86 -5.80
N LYS A 539 -38.56 15.15 -5.78
CA LYS A 539 -39.93 15.65 -5.62
C LYS A 539 -40.83 15.25 -6.78
N TRP A 540 -40.33 15.35 -8.01
CA TRP A 540 -41.02 14.87 -9.22
C TRP A 540 -41.26 13.35 -9.20
N ALA A 541 -40.29 12.56 -8.72
CA ALA A 541 -40.42 11.11 -8.60
C ALA A 541 -41.44 10.72 -7.51
N LEU A 542 -41.44 11.42 -6.37
CA LEU A 542 -42.36 11.22 -5.26
C LEU A 542 -43.81 11.60 -5.60
N GLU A 543 -44.02 12.70 -6.34
CA GLU A 543 -45.35 13.14 -6.80
C GLU A 543 -46.00 12.15 -7.78
N ARG A 544 -45.20 11.44 -8.59
CA ARG A 544 -45.71 10.39 -9.48
C ARG A 544 -46.01 9.08 -8.77
N MET A 545 -45.24 8.73 -7.73
CA MET A 545 -45.48 7.54 -6.92
C MET A 545 -46.74 7.66 -6.05
N SER A 546 -47.24 8.86 -5.74
CA SER A 546 -48.46 9.06 -4.95
C SER A 546 -49.78 8.83 -5.73
N THR A 547 -49.72 8.41 -7.00
CA THR A 547 -50.93 8.13 -7.81
C THR A 547 -51.33 6.65 -7.83
N GLN A 548 -50.61 5.79 -7.09
CA GLN A 548 -51.03 4.41 -6.84
C GLN A 548 -51.10 4.14 -5.32
N HIS A 549 -52.35 4.16 -4.83
CA HIS A 549 -52.83 3.76 -3.50
C HIS A 549 -52.49 4.62 -2.26
N ASP A 550 -53.54 5.32 -1.82
CA ASP A 550 -53.98 5.69 -0.45
C ASP A 550 -52.98 5.57 0.73
N ASN A 551 -52.39 6.70 1.14
CA ASN A 551 -52.58 7.33 2.47
C ASN A 551 -51.70 8.59 2.59
N VAL A 552 -52.30 9.79 2.60
CA VAL A 552 -51.56 11.08 2.56
C VAL A 552 -51.12 11.58 3.94
N ASP A 553 -51.52 10.95 5.05
CA ASP A 553 -51.29 11.51 6.39
C ASP A 553 -49.98 11.12 7.10
N ASN A 554 -49.02 10.48 6.42
CA ASN A 554 -47.70 10.18 7.03
C ASN A 554 -46.51 10.89 6.38
N LEU A 555 -46.69 11.73 5.36
CA LEU A 555 -45.57 12.32 4.62
C LEU A 555 -44.75 13.33 5.44
N SER A 556 -45.36 14.02 6.42
CA SER A 556 -44.65 15.00 7.26
C SER A 556 -43.75 14.38 8.35
N ARG A 557 -43.86 13.06 8.58
CA ARG A 557 -43.01 12.32 9.53
C ARG A 557 -41.81 11.63 8.90
N TRP A 558 -41.77 11.53 7.57
CA TRP A 558 -40.73 10.77 6.84
C TRP A 558 -39.61 11.64 6.27
N THR A 559 -39.80 12.95 6.14
CA THR A 559 -38.75 13.87 5.69
C THR A 559 -37.66 14.13 6.73
N SER A 560 -37.84 13.69 7.98
CA SER A 560 -36.86 13.92 9.05
C SER A 560 -35.85 12.78 9.28
N LYS A 561 -35.97 11.64 8.60
CA LYS A 561 -35.02 10.51 8.75
C LYS A 561 -34.92 9.67 7.48
N ILE A 562 -34.11 10.10 6.52
CA ILE A 562 -33.63 9.21 5.45
C ILE A 562 -32.10 9.25 5.46
N HIS A 563 -31.50 8.18 5.99
CA HIS A 563 -30.08 7.87 5.82
C HIS A 563 -29.88 7.27 4.42
N LEU A 564 -28.81 7.70 3.74
CA LEU A 564 -28.35 7.26 2.41
C LEU A 564 -28.13 5.73 2.25
N SER A 565 -28.25 4.93 3.30
CA SER A 565 -28.04 3.47 3.26
C SER A 565 -29.23 2.67 2.70
N ILE A 566 -30.43 3.25 2.57
CA ILE A 566 -31.63 2.53 2.10
C ILE A 566 -31.71 2.49 0.57
N ILE A 567 -31.15 3.49 -0.13
CA ILE A 567 -31.19 3.59 -1.60
C ILE A 567 -30.36 2.47 -2.26
N ALA A 568 -29.20 2.12 -1.70
CA ALA A 568 -28.37 1.01 -2.19
C ALA A 568 -29.04 -0.36 -2.02
N SER A 569 -29.83 -0.55 -0.96
CA SER A 569 -30.55 -1.82 -0.71
C SER A 569 -31.77 -2.02 -1.61
N TRP A 570 -32.32 -0.96 -2.21
CA TRP A 570 -33.51 -1.04 -3.06
C TRP A 570 -33.16 -1.40 -4.52
N VAL A 571 -32.03 -0.91 -5.03
CA VAL A 571 -31.55 -1.22 -6.39
C VAL A 571 -31.26 -2.73 -6.55
N GLY A 572 -30.70 -3.37 -5.51
CA GLY A 572 -30.43 -4.82 -5.53
C GLY A 572 -31.65 -5.74 -5.43
N LYS A 573 -32.85 -5.23 -5.09
CA LYS A 573 -34.07 -6.04 -4.98
C LYS A 573 -34.94 -6.05 -6.24
N MET A 574 -34.78 -5.09 -7.16
CA MET A 574 -35.59 -5.05 -8.40
C MET A 574 -35.15 -6.07 -9.46
N GLU A 575 -33.90 -6.53 -9.46
CA GLU A 575 -33.39 -7.48 -10.47
C GLU A 575 -34.01 -8.89 -10.38
N LYS A 576 -34.66 -9.26 -9.27
CA LYS A 576 -35.21 -10.61 -9.08
C LYS A 576 -36.65 -10.83 -9.58
N SER A 577 -37.33 -9.80 -10.09
CA SER A 577 -38.78 -9.89 -10.36
C SER A 577 -39.20 -9.93 -11.85
N PHE A 578 -38.29 -9.83 -12.82
CA PHE A 578 -38.67 -9.57 -14.23
C PHE A 578 -38.32 -10.68 -15.24
N TYR A 579 -38.36 -11.95 -14.82
CA TYR A 579 -38.39 -13.10 -15.73
C TYR A 579 -39.80 -13.70 -15.75
N ASN A 580 -40.69 -13.22 -16.63
CA ASN A 580 -41.77 -14.00 -17.31
C ASN A 580 -42.81 -13.10 -17.99
N ASN A 581 -42.64 -12.81 -19.30
CA ASN A 581 -43.62 -13.09 -20.35
C ASN A 581 -43.26 -12.40 -21.68
N LYS A 582 -43.37 -13.17 -22.78
CA LYS A 582 -43.26 -12.72 -24.18
C LYS A 582 -44.64 -12.25 -24.67
N SER A 583 -44.71 -11.14 -25.40
CA SER A 583 -45.17 -11.14 -26.81
C SER A 583 -45.38 -9.74 -27.40
N LEU A 584 -45.21 -9.72 -28.74
CA LEU A 584 -45.76 -8.80 -29.76
C LEU A 584 -45.02 -7.51 -30.16
N TYR A 585 -44.69 -7.54 -31.46
CA TYR A 585 -43.96 -6.65 -32.35
C TYR A 585 -44.71 -5.38 -32.80
N ARG A 586 -43.91 -4.42 -33.31
CA ARG A 586 -44.00 -3.59 -34.56
C ARG A 586 -44.22 -2.08 -34.42
N GLY A 587 -43.37 -1.32 -35.14
CA GLY A 587 -43.83 -0.19 -35.98
C GLY A 587 -43.07 1.15 -35.89
N PHE A 588 -42.13 1.34 -36.83
CA PHE A 588 -41.86 2.55 -37.64
C PHE A 588 -41.21 3.85 -37.09
N GLU A 589 -40.46 4.45 -38.02
CA GLU A 589 -39.42 5.48 -37.95
C GLU A 589 -39.90 6.95 -37.95
N ALA A 590 -38.90 7.82 -37.73
CA ALA A 590 -38.87 9.28 -37.67
C ALA A 590 -39.35 10.04 -38.93
N ALA A 591 -39.72 11.33 -38.78
CA ALA A 591 -38.90 12.48 -39.22
C ALA A 591 -39.72 13.79 -39.42
N ILE A 592 -38.99 14.91 -39.35
CA ILE A 592 -39.27 16.26 -39.88
C ILE A 592 -40.10 17.21 -39.00
N PHE A 593 -39.42 18.16 -38.33
CA PHE A 593 -39.71 19.60 -38.49
C PHE A 593 -38.62 20.46 -37.81
N HIS A 594 -37.73 21.04 -38.60
CA HIS A 594 -36.69 21.97 -38.15
C HIS A 594 -36.61 23.15 -39.13
N GLU A 595 -37.69 23.91 -39.32
CA GLU A 595 -37.63 25.10 -40.20
C GLU A 595 -38.80 26.10 -40.04
N LEU A 596 -39.25 26.47 -38.83
CA LEU A 596 -40.32 27.49 -38.75
C LEU A 596 -40.32 28.47 -37.56
N CYS A 597 -39.26 28.58 -36.75
CA CYS A 597 -39.20 29.63 -35.71
C CYS A 597 -37.79 30.22 -35.58
N ASP A 598 -37.33 30.86 -36.65
CA ASP A 598 -36.23 31.83 -36.55
C ASP A 598 -36.80 33.21 -36.15
N ASN A 599 -36.18 33.81 -35.14
CA ASN A 599 -36.28 35.23 -34.77
C ASN A 599 -37.68 35.85 -34.65
N LYS A 600 -38.29 35.74 -33.46
CA LYS A 600 -38.85 36.84 -32.62
C LYS A 600 -39.84 36.28 -31.59
N GLY A 601 -39.52 36.48 -30.31
CA GLY A 601 -40.50 36.36 -29.20
C GLY A 601 -41.05 34.95 -28.95
N SER A 602 -41.68 34.79 -27.79
CA SER A 602 -42.26 33.53 -27.34
C SER A 602 -43.32 33.00 -28.32
N THR A 603 -43.09 31.82 -28.91
CA THR A 603 -44.10 31.10 -29.70
C THR A 603 -44.76 30.03 -28.83
N ILE A 604 -46.09 30.05 -28.74
CA ILE A 604 -46.89 28.96 -28.15
C ILE A 604 -47.42 28.10 -29.29
N ILE A 605 -47.06 26.82 -29.31
CA ILE A 605 -47.65 25.83 -30.22
C ILE A 605 -48.74 25.08 -29.45
N ILE A 606 -49.97 25.12 -29.98
CA ILE A 606 -51.10 24.37 -29.46
C ILE A 606 -51.44 23.30 -30.51
N SER A 607 -51.48 22.02 -30.12
CA SER A 607 -51.69 20.91 -31.06
C SER A 607 -52.82 20.01 -30.58
N LYS A 608 -53.90 19.97 -31.36
CA LYS A 608 -55.06 19.15 -31.04
C LYS A 608 -54.86 17.70 -31.49
N SER A 609 -54.87 16.77 -30.53
CA SER A 609 -54.88 15.34 -30.85
C SER A 609 -56.18 14.95 -31.56
N LYS A 610 -56.07 14.16 -32.65
CA LYS A 610 -57.23 13.63 -33.39
C LYS A 610 -57.92 12.46 -32.68
N GLU A 611 -57.24 11.74 -31.78
CA GLU A 611 -57.82 10.57 -31.08
C GLU A 611 -58.60 10.95 -29.82
N ASN A 612 -58.28 12.07 -29.18
CA ASN A 612 -58.88 12.43 -27.89
C ASN A 612 -59.13 13.95 -27.71
N GLY A 613 -58.91 14.75 -28.76
CA GLY A 613 -59.44 16.11 -28.86
C GLY A 613 -58.84 17.17 -27.92
N ARG A 614 -57.82 16.85 -27.11
CA ARG A 614 -57.10 17.83 -26.28
C ARG A 614 -56.17 18.68 -27.14
N LEU A 615 -56.27 20.00 -26.96
CA LEU A 615 -55.50 21.06 -27.62
C LEU A 615 -54.12 21.24 -27.00
#